data_AF-A0A7X2STD5-F1
#
_entry.id   AF-A0A7X2STD5-F1
#
_cell.length_a   1.000
_cell.length_b   1.000
_cell.length_c   1.000
_cell.angle_alpha   90.00
_cell.angle_beta   90.00
_cell.angle_gamma   90.00
#
_symmetry.space_group_name_H-M   'P 1'
#
loop_
_entity.id
_entity.type
_entity.pdbx_description
1 polymer ?
#
loop_
_entity_poly.entity_id
_entity_poly.type
_entity_poly.pdbx_seq_one_letter_code
_entity_poly.pdbx_strand_id
1 'polypeptide(L)'
;RNTFGLHEGLYTNMNAIRKDEDLDNFHSSYVDQWDWEKVISKDERNEKTLKETVELIFKVVKHMEHEVWYKFPNAVYHLPDKIHFITSQELEDKYPELEDAKDRENAICKELGCVFVMQIGDVLKSGKRHDGRAPDYDDWKLNGDILFWYEPLQCALELSSMGIRVDEDSMVEQLKKTGDEDRLKLQYHKMILNKELPYTIGGGIGQSRLCMLLLGKAHVGEVQA
;
A
#
# COMPACT_ATOMS: atom_id res chain seq x y z
N ARG A 1 -3.77 27.83 8.17
CA ARG A 1 -3.45 27.90 6.73
C ARG A 1 -2.50 26.76 6.43
N ASN A 2 -2.90 25.81 5.59
CA ASN A 2 -2.01 24.73 5.16
C ASN A 2 -0.83 25.34 4.40
N THR A 3 0.38 24.94 4.79
CA THR A 3 1.65 25.47 4.27
C THR A 3 2.14 24.75 3.01
N PHE A 4 1.38 23.78 2.48
CA PHE A 4 1.73 23.00 1.29
C PHE A 4 0.91 23.46 0.08
N GLY A 5 1.60 23.73 -1.02
CA GLY A 5 1.01 23.98 -2.33
C GLY A 5 0.61 22.71 -3.07
N LEU A 6 0.04 22.88 -4.27
CA LEU A 6 -0.26 21.76 -5.16
C LEU A 6 1.02 20.98 -5.50
N HIS A 7 0.95 19.65 -5.43
CA HIS A 7 2.07 18.71 -5.64
C HIS A 7 3.20 18.77 -4.62
N GLU A 8 3.07 19.60 -3.58
CA GLU A 8 3.94 19.55 -2.42
C GLU A 8 3.41 18.54 -1.41
N GLY A 9 4.30 18.03 -0.58
CA GLY A 9 3.98 16.99 0.38
C GLY A 9 5.01 16.91 1.49
N LEU A 10 4.79 15.95 2.37
CA LEU A 10 5.69 15.61 3.46
C LEU A 10 5.88 14.10 3.51
N TYR A 11 6.96 13.69 4.17
CA TYR A 11 7.08 12.34 4.68
C TYR A 11 7.66 12.40 6.09
N THR A 12 7.49 11.32 6.83
CA THR A 12 8.09 11.15 8.15
C THR A 12 8.63 9.74 8.30
N ASN A 13 9.64 9.59 9.16
CA ASN A 13 10.05 8.28 9.67
C ASN A 13 9.08 7.91 10.79
N MET A 14 7.99 7.24 10.41
CA MET A 14 6.95 6.81 11.32
C MET A 14 7.41 5.57 12.08
N ASN A 15 7.12 5.55 13.37
CA ASN A 15 7.34 4.42 14.27
C ASN A 15 6.04 4.14 15.00
N ALA A 16 5.54 2.92 14.91
CA ALA A 16 4.31 2.48 15.57
C ALA A 16 4.51 1.16 16.31
N ILE A 17 3.67 0.93 17.31
CA ILE A 17 3.57 -0.36 18.02
C ILE A 17 2.21 -0.97 17.69
N ARG A 18 2.22 -2.15 17.09
CA ARG A 18 1.04 -2.99 16.86
C ARG A 18 1.04 -4.14 17.84
N LYS A 19 0.43 -3.91 19.00
CA LYS A 19 0.44 -4.85 20.13
C LYS A 19 -0.32 -6.16 19.89
N ASP A 20 -1.29 -6.15 18.97
CA ASP A 20 -2.20 -7.26 18.69
C ASP A 20 -1.85 -7.92 17.32
N GLU A 21 -0.61 -7.77 16.86
CA GLU A 21 -0.13 -8.33 15.59
C GLU A 21 0.30 -9.80 15.78
N ASP A 22 -0.10 -10.67 14.84
CA ASP A 22 0.42 -12.04 14.76
C ASP A 22 1.84 -11.99 14.18
N LEU A 23 2.84 -12.37 14.98
CA LEU A 23 4.25 -12.24 14.60
C LEU A 23 4.69 -13.38 13.69
N ASP A 24 5.38 -13.04 12.60
CA ASP A 24 5.97 -13.98 11.65
C ASP A 24 7.24 -13.41 10.99
N ASN A 25 7.69 -14.02 9.90
CA ASN A 25 8.86 -13.57 9.14
C ASN A 25 8.77 -12.13 8.63
N PHE A 26 7.57 -11.59 8.40
CA PHE A 26 7.30 -10.26 7.87
C PHE A 26 6.62 -9.30 8.86
N HIS A 27 6.01 -9.83 9.93
CA HIS A 27 5.19 -9.10 10.89
C HIS A 27 5.89 -8.98 12.24
N SER A 28 6.12 -7.73 12.65
CA SER A 28 6.72 -7.36 13.92
C SER A 28 5.75 -6.47 14.70
N SER A 29 5.82 -6.54 16.03
CA SER A 29 5.08 -5.61 16.89
C SER A 29 5.56 -4.17 16.75
N TYR A 30 6.81 -3.98 16.29
CA TYR A 30 7.35 -2.67 15.93
C TYR A 30 7.24 -2.48 14.41
N VAL A 31 6.61 -1.36 14.01
CA VAL A 31 6.40 -1.02 12.60
C VAL A 31 7.07 0.31 12.29
N ASP A 32 7.92 0.30 11.27
CA ASP A 32 8.62 1.47 10.76
C ASP A 32 8.21 1.77 9.31
N GLN A 33 7.89 3.02 9.01
CA GLN A 33 7.47 3.41 7.66
C GLN A 33 8.06 4.74 7.23
N TRP A 34 8.36 4.88 5.94
CA TRP A 34 8.24 6.19 5.32
C TRP A 34 6.76 6.42 5.07
N ASP A 35 6.14 7.16 5.99
CA ASP A 35 4.75 7.56 5.91
C ASP A 35 4.68 8.93 5.24
N TRP A 36 4.03 9.01 4.09
CA TRP A 36 4.11 10.16 3.20
C TRP A 36 2.76 10.57 2.64
N GLU A 37 2.63 11.86 2.36
CA GLU A 37 1.40 12.48 1.86
C GLU A 37 1.75 13.61 0.88
N LYS A 38 1.02 13.70 -0.24
CA LYS A 38 1.21 14.72 -1.28
C LYS A 38 -0.13 15.34 -1.69
N VAL A 39 -0.18 16.67 -1.76
CA VAL A 39 -1.34 17.42 -2.23
C VAL A 39 -1.55 17.20 -3.72
N ILE A 40 -2.79 16.90 -4.11
CA ILE A 40 -3.24 16.78 -5.50
C ILE A 40 -4.47 17.66 -5.73
N SER A 41 -4.77 17.94 -6.99
CA SER A 41 -6.02 18.58 -7.38
C SER A 41 -7.19 17.58 -7.38
N LYS A 42 -8.42 18.09 -7.37
CA LYS A 42 -9.61 17.23 -7.44
C LYS A 42 -9.65 16.42 -8.75
N ASP A 43 -9.22 17.01 -9.86
CA ASP A 43 -9.21 16.36 -11.19
C ASP A 43 -8.15 15.25 -11.29
N GLU A 44 -7.14 15.27 -10.41
CA GLU A 44 -6.12 14.23 -10.28
C GLU A 44 -6.60 13.02 -9.46
N ARG A 45 -7.82 13.02 -8.93
CA ARG A 45 -8.43 11.85 -8.26
C ARG A 45 -8.85 10.78 -9.27
N ASN A 46 -7.88 10.15 -9.92
CA ASN A 46 -8.11 9.18 -10.96
C ASN A 46 -7.02 8.09 -10.99
N GLU A 47 -7.32 7.01 -11.69
CA GLU A 47 -6.46 5.82 -11.78
C GLU A 47 -5.08 6.15 -12.37
N LYS A 48 -5.02 7.09 -13.33
CA LYS A 48 -3.75 7.49 -13.97
C LYS A 48 -2.79 8.09 -12.94
N THR A 49 -3.25 9.02 -12.11
CA THR A 49 -2.42 9.62 -11.04
C THR A 49 -1.90 8.57 -10.07
N LEU A 50 -2.74 7.61 -9.68
CA LEU A 50 -2.35 6.51 -8.81
C LEU A 50 -1.24 5.66 -9.43
N LYS A 51 -1.44 5.20 -10.67
CA LYS A 51 -0.48 4.38 -11.41
C LYS A 51 0.86 5.11 -11.62
N GLU A 52 0.83 6.36 -12.07
CA GLU A 52 2.04 7.17 -12.26
C GLU A 52 2.83 7.35 -10.94
N THR A 53 2.12 7.49 -9.80
CA THR A 53 2.77 7.61 -8.49
C THR A 53 3.39 6.28 -8.04
N VAL A 54 2.71 5.16 -8.28
CA VAL A 54 3.23 3.80 -8.01
C VAL A 54 4.48 3.52 -8.85
N GLU A 55 4.45 3.84 -10.15
CA GLU A 55 5.61 3.67 -11.05
C GLU A 55 6.81 4.51 -10.58
N LEU A 56 6.57 5.72 -10.08
CA LEU A 56 7.62 6.56 -9.51
C LEU A 56 8.24 5.93 -8.26
N ILE A 57 7.43 5.41 -7.34
CA ILE A 57 7.91 4.73 -6.13
C ILE A 57 8.70 3.48 -6.51
N PHE A 58 8.19 2.66 -7.43
CA PHE A 58 8.88 1.48 -7.93
C PHE A 58 10.24 1.84 -8.56
N LYS A 59 10.31 2.92 -9.35
CA LYS A 59 11.57 3.42 -9.91
C LYS A 59 12.58 3.81 -8.82
N VAL A 60 12.12 4.43 -7.72
CA VAL A 60 12.99 4.76 -6.57
C VAL A 60 13.49 3.49 -5.90
N VAL A 61 12.64 2.49 -5.69
CA VAL A 61 13.03 1.18 -5.15
C VAL A 61 14.08 0.49 -6.03
N LYS A 62 13.91 0.49 -7.36
CA LYS A 62 14.91 -0.03 -8.31
C LYS A 62 16.23 0.76 -8.28
N HIS A 63 16.17 2.07 -8.08
CA HIS A 63 17.38 2.86 -7.90
C HIS A 63 18.10 2.46 -6.59
N MET A 64 17.37 2.24 -5.50
CA MET A 64 17.95 1.75 -4.24
C MET A 64 18.59 0.36 -4.39
N GLU A 65 17.96 -0.56 -5.13
CA GLU A 65 18.57 -1.86 -5.47
C GLU A 65 19.95 -1.66 -6.12
N HIS A 66 20.05 -0.79 -7.12
CA HIS A 66 21.31 -0.50 -7.79
C HIS A 66 22.38 0.06 -6.83
N GLU A 67 21.99 0.97 -5.92
CA GLU A 67 22.91 1.52 -4.92
C GLU A 67 23.39 0.47 -3.91
N VAL A 68 22.52 -0.45 -3.49
CA VAL A 68 22.89 -1.57 -2.61
C VAL A 68 23.80 -2.54 -3.34
N TRP A 69 23.48 -2.91 -4.58
CA TRP A 69 24.32 -3.76 -5.42
C TRP A 69 25.72 -3.18 -5.62
N TYR A 70 25.81 -1.88 -5.92
CA TYR A 70 27.09 -1.20 -6.15
C TYR A 70 28.01 -1.26 -4.92
N LYS A 71 27.45 -1.13 -3.70
CA LYS A 71 28.21 -1.18 -2.45
C LYS A 71 28.44 -2.59 -1.91
N PHE A 72 27.46 -3.48 -2.08
CA PHE A 72 27.41 -4.81 -1.48
C PHE A 72 26.94 -5.85 -2.52
N PRO A 73 27.74 -6.13 -3.57
CA PRO A 73 27.29 -6.91 -4.72
C PRO A 73 26.91 -8.35 -4.38
N ASN A 74 27.46 -8.93 -3.31
CA ASN A 74 27.16 -10.30 -2.88
C ASN A 74 25.94 -10.39 -1.94
N ALA A 75 25.37 -9.25 -1.51
CA ALA A 75 24.29 -9.21 -0.53
C ALA A 75 22.97 -8.69 -1.11
N VAL A 76 22.99 -8.03 -2.26
CA VAL A 76 21.77 -7.50 -2.88
C VAL A 76 20.86 -8.63 -3.36
N TYR A 77 19.56 -8.45 -3.16
CA TYR A 77 18.53 -9.25 -3.79
C TYR A 77 18.00 -8.51 -5.02
N HIS A 78 18.04 -9.16 -6.18
CA HIS A 78 17.64 -8.54 -7.44
C HIS A 78 16.13 -8.52 -7.61
N LEU A 79 15.58 -7.33 -7.86
CA LEU A 79 14.14 -7.12 -8.00
C LEU A 79 13.71 -7.26 -9.46
N PRO A 80 12.42 -7.57 -9.73
CA PRO A 80 11.85 -7.51 -11.06
C PRO A 80 12.07 -6.16 -11.75
N ASP A 81 12.08 -6.12 -13.09
CA ASP A 81 12.34 -4.87 -13.83
C ASP A 81 11.09 -4.01 -14.06
N LYS A 82 9.91 -4.56 -13.81
CA LYS A 82 8.62 -3.91 -14.05
C LYS A 82 7.66 -4.22 -12.90
N ILE A 83 6.76 -3.27 -12.65
CA ILE A 83 5.58 -3.44 -11.82
C ILE A 83 4.37 -3.61 -12.73
N HIS A 84 3.51 -4.57 -12.41
CA HIS A 84 2.27 -4.84 -13.13
C HIS A 84 1.06 -4.36 -12.33
N PHE A 85 -0.04 -4.02 -12.98
CA PHE A 85 -1.24 -3.53 -12.33
C PHE A 85 -2.39 -4.52 -12.51
N ILE A 86 -3.08 -4.85 -11.43
CA ILE A 86 -4.25 -5.73 -11.45
C ILE A 86 -5.22 -5.29 -10.36
N THR A 87 -6.52 -5.24 -10.62
CA THR A 87 -7.51 -5.00 -9.57
C THR A 87 -7.75 -6.27 -8.75
N SER A 88 -8.17 -6.11 -7.50
CA SER A 88 -8.58 -7.22 -6.63
C SER A 88 -9.65 -8.12 -7.27
N GLN A 89 -10.60 -7.54 -8.02
CA GLN A 89 -11.59 -8.31 -8.75
C GLN A 89 -11.02 -9.04 -9.97
N GLU A 90 -10.13 -8.42 -10.74
CA GLU A 90 -9.44 -9.12 -11.84
C GLU A 90 -8.57 -10.26 -11.31
N LEU A 91 -7.95 -10.08 -10.15
CA LEU A 91 -7.19 -11.10 -9.46
C LEU A 91 -8.07 -12.27 -9.01
N GLU A 92 -9.27 -11.98 -8.48
CA GLU A 92 -10.30 -13.00 -8.18
C GLU A 92 -10.77 -13.74 -9.43
N ASP A 93 -11.06 -13.01 -10.50
CA ASP A 93 -11.56 -13.58 -11.76
C ASP A 93 -10.46 -14.43 -12.44
N LYS A 94 -9.17 -14.12 -12.23
CA LYS A 94 -8.02 -14.84 -12.81
C LYS A 94 -7.72 -16.17 -12.11
N TYR A 95 -7.90 -16.26 -10.80
CA TYR A 95 -7.66 -17.47 -10.00
C TYR A 95 -8.90 -17.85 -9.19
N PRO A 96 -10.03 -18.18 -9.85
CA PRO A 96 -11.30 -18.45 -9.18
C PRO A 96 -11.28 -19.72 -8.31
N GLU A 97 -10.31 -20.60 -8.50
CA GLU A 97 -10.09 -21.82 -7.71
C GLU A 97 -9.42 -21.57 -6.36
N LEU A 98 -8.80 -20.40 -6.16
CA LEU A 98 -8.12 -20.03 -4.91
C LEU A 98 -9.09 -19.25 -4.02
N GLU A 99 -9.50 -19.85 -2.90
CA GLU A 99 -10.44 -19.21 -1.97
C GLU A 99 -9.83 -18.08 -1.14
N ASP A 100 -8.52 -18.13 -0.90
CA ASP A 100 -7.77 -17.14 -0.11
C ASP A 100 -7.21 -16.03 -1.01
N ALA A 101 -7.36 -14.77 -0.59
CA ALA A 101 -6.74 -13.62 -1.22
C ALA A 101 -5.20 -13.71 -1.23
N LYS A 102 -4.60 -14.21 -0.15
CA LYS A 102 -3.13 -14.34 -0.05
C LYS A 102 -2.59 -15.41 -1.00
N ASP A 103 -3.33 -16.48 -1.25
CA ASP A 103 -2.95 -17.47 -2.27
C ASP A 103 -3.00 -16.87 -3.69
N ARG A 104 -4.00 -16.01 -3.96
CA ARG A 104 -4.08 -15.28 -5.24
C ARG A 104 -2.93 -14.28 -5.39
N GLU A 105 -2.58 -13.55 -4.33
CA GLU A 105 -1.40 -12.67 -4.29
C GLU A 105 -0.10 -13.46 -4.55
N ASN A 106 0.08 -14.62 -3.90
CA ASN A 106 1.22 -15.51 -4.14
C ASN A 106 1.30 -15.95 -5.60
N ALA A 107 0.18 -16.40 -6.18
CA ALA A 107 0.11 -16.86 -7.56
C ALA A 107 0.50 -15.77 -8.57
N ILE A 108 -0.08 -14.57 -8.44
CA ILE A 108 0.20 -13.47 -9.36
C ILE A 108 1.62 -12.92 -9.19
N CYS A 109 2.12 -12.84 -7.96
CA CYS A 109 3.50 -12.43 -7.71
C CYS A 109 4.46 -13.43 -8.32
N LYS A 110 4.23 -14.74 -8.15
CA LYS A 110 5.08 -15.78 -8.74
C LYS A 110 5.12 -15.71 -10.28
N GLU A 111 4.01 -15.30 -10.90
CA GLU A 111 3.92 -15.14 -12.35
C GLU A 111 4.62 -13.88 -12.86
N LEU A 112 4.43 -12.74 -12.19
CA LEU A 112 4.79 -11.41 -12.70
C LEU A 112 5.98 -10.75 -11.97
N GLY A 113 6.44 -11.34 -10.88
CA GLY A 113 7.51 -10.83 -10.03
C GLY A 113 7.10 -9.67 -9.13
N CYS A 114 6.49 -8.61 -9.67
CA CYS A 114 6.03 -7.46 -8.89
C CYS A 114 4.69 -6.93 -9.41
N VAL A 115 3.75 -6.73 -8.49
CA VAL A 115 2.41 -6.24 -8.82
C VAL A 115 1.97 -5.13 -7.88
N PHE A 116 1.11 -4.25 -8.39
CA PHE A 116 0.27 -3.37 -7.61
C PHE A 116 -1.16 -3.89 -7.67
N VAL A 117 -1.64 -4.45 -6.55
CA VAL A 117 -3.02 -4.94 -6.44
C VAL A 117 -3.91 -3.77 -6.05
N MET A 118 -4.79 -3.38 -6.97
CA MET A 118 -5.63 -2.19 -6.84
C MET A 118 -6.99 -2.52 -6.24
N GLN A 119 -7.66 -1.49 -5.70
CA GLN A 119 -9.05 -1.56 -5.23
C GLN A 119 -9.26 -2.52 -4.06
N ILE A 120 -8.49 -2.32 -2.99
CA ILE A 120 -8.53 -3.15 -1.78
C ILE A 120 -9.43 -2.50 -0.73
N GLY A 121 -10.44 -3.25 -0.26
CA GLY A 121 -11.31 -2.86 0.86
C GLY A 121 -12.79 -3.16 0.65
N ASP A 122 -13.29 -3.04 -0.58
CA ASP A 122 -14.70 -3.34 -0.89
C ASP A 122 -14.94 -4.85 -1.06
N VAL A 123 -16.22 -5.24 -1.03
CA VAL A 123 -16.66 -6.62 -1.25
C VAL A 123 -16.58 -6.97 -2.74
N LEU A 124 -15.93 -8.08 -3.06
CA LEU A 124 -15.80 -8.62 -4.41
C LEU A 124 -17.08 -9.37 -4.83
N LYS A 125 -17.15 -9.81 -6.09
CA LYS A 125 -18.29 -10.61 -6.61
C LYS A 125 -18.55 -11.88 -5.79
N SER A 126 -17.51 -12.46 -5.19
CA SER A 126 -17.64 -13.61 -4.29
C SER A 126 -18.39 -13.32 -2.98
N GLY A 127 -18.65 -12.06 -2.65
CA GLY A 127 -19.20 -11.65 -1.36
C GLY A 127 -18.14 -11.54 -0.26
N LYS A 128 -16.86 -11.83 -0.56
CA LYS A 128 -15.72 -11.67 0.34
C LYS A 128 -14.93 -10.42 -0.04
N ARG A 129 -14.24 -9.82 0.92
CA ARG A 129 -13.25 -8.76 0.64
C ARG A 129 -11.93 -9.39 0.23
N HIS A 130 -11.12 -8.66 -0.54
CA HIS A 130 -9.72 -9.04 -0.79
C HIS A 130 -8.91 -8.95 0.50
N ASP A 131 -8.92 -7.77 1.14
CA ASP A 131 -8.33 -7.52 2.44
C ASP A 131 -9.11 -6.40 3.16
N GLY A 132 -8.87 -6.22 4.46
CA GLY A 132 -9.45 -5.16 5.26
C GLY A 132 -8.83 -3.79 4.98
N ARG A 133 -9.66 -2.77 4.81
CA ARG A 133 -9.20 -1.38 4.72
C ARG A 133 -10.09 -0.44 5.52
N ALA A 134 -9.47 0.56 6.14
CA ALA A 134 -10.17 1.62 6.85
C ALA A 134 -11.08 2.42 5.87
N PRO A 135 -12.32 2.75 6.28
CA PRO A 135 -13.28 3.44 5.42
C PRO A 135 -13.07 4.96 5.30
N ASP A 136 -12.19 5.54 6.11
CA ASP A 136 -12.04 6.99 6.31
C ASP A 136 -10.64 7.53 5.95
N TYR A 137 -9.84 6.74 5.24
CA TYR A 137 -8.49 7.12 4.84
C TYR A 137 -8.29 7.03 3.33
N ASP A 138 -8.28 5.82 2.77
CA ASP A 138 -8.14 5.58 1.34
C ASP A 138 -9.49 5.46 0.64
N ASP A 139 -9.58 6.02 -0.57
CA ASP A 139 -10.66 5.70 -1.49
C ASP A 139 -10.42 4.29 -2.05
N TRP A 140 -11.28 3.33 -1.73
CA TRP A 140 -11.13 1.92 -2.12
C TRP A 140 -11.24 1.71 -3.63
N LYS A 141 -11.63 2.72 -4.41
CA LYS A 141 -11.58 2.66 -5.88
C LYS A 141 -10.22 3.12 -6.42
N LEU A 142 -9.40 3.77 -5.60
CA LEU A 142 -8.16 4.45 -5.97
C LEU A 142 -7.03 4.17 -4.95
N ASN A 143 -6.93 2.93 -4.47
CA ASN A 143 -5.86 2.47 -3.60
C ASN A 143 -5.26 1.15 -4.08
N GLY A 144 -4.25 0.67 -3.37
CA GLY A 144 -3.70 -0.66 -3.56
C GLY A 144 -2.41 -0.91 -2.80
N ASP A 145 -1.88 -2.12 -2.98
CA ASP A 145 -0.67 -2.60 -2.34
C ASP A 145 0.40 -3.01 -3.35
N ILE A 146 1.66 -2.64 -3.08
CA ILE A 146 2.82 -3.08 -3.86
C ILE A 146 3.33 -4.40 -3.27
N LEU A 147 3.28 -5.46 -4.07
CA LEU A 147 3.69 -6.81 -3.70
C LEU A 147 4.87 -7.29 -4.57
N PHE A 148 5.81 -7.98 -3.96
CA PHE A 148 6.93 -8.65 -4.64
C PHE A 148 6.87 -10.15 -4.40
N TRP A 149 7.15 -10.95 -5.42
CA TRP A 149 7.51 -12.35 -5.19
C TRP A 149 8.84 -12.42 -4.46
N TYR A 150 8.82 -13.10 -3.32
CA TYR A 150 9.95 -13.17 -2.43
C TYR A 150 10.51 -14.60 -2.38
N GLU A 151 11.46 -14.85 -3.28
CA GLU A 151 12.09 -16.17 -3.45
C GLU A 151 12.62 -16.78 -2.14
N PRO A 152 13.22 -16.03 -1.19
CA PRO A 152 13.72 -16.62 0.05
C PRO A 152 12.65 -17.32 0.91
N LEU A 153 11.39 -16.87 0.83
CA LEU A 153 10.28 -17.43 1.61
C LEU A 153 9.17 -18.04 0.73
N GLN A 154 9.33 -18.00 -0.60
CA GLN A 154 8.39 -18.58 -1.58
C GLN A 154 6.96 -18.04 -1.44
N CYS A 155 6.82 -16.74 -1.22
CA CYS A 155 5.53 -16.06 -1.07
C CYS A 155 5.58 -14.59 -1.52
N ALA A 156 4.43 -13.93 -1.56
CA ALA A 156 4.32 -12.50 -1.77
C ALA A 156 4.75 -11.73 -0.53
N LEU A 157 5.59 -10.71 -0.71
CA LEU A 157 6.01 -9.73 0.29
C LEU A 157 5.36 -8.39 -0.06
N GLU A 158 4.50 -7.91 0.84
CA GLU A 158 3.87 -6.60 0.75
C GLU A 158 4.80 -5.50 1.24
N LEU A 159 5.21 -4.61 0.33
CA LEU A 159 6.14 -3.52 0.63
C LEU A 159 5.42 -2.24 1.09
N SER A 160 4.28 -1.93 0.47
CA SER A 160 3.61 -0.66 0.66
C SER A 160 2.11 -0.77 0.45
N SER A 161 1.36 -0.05 1.28
CA SER A 161 -0.05 0.26 1.06
C SER A 161 -0.20 1.75 0.82
N MET A 162 -0.90 2.10 -0.26
CA MET A 162 -1.05 3.50 -0.66
C MET A 162 -2.34 3.75 -1.44
N GLY A 163 -2.73 5.02 -1.54
CA GLY A 163 -3.93 5.39 -2.25
C GLY A 163 -4.18 6.88 -2.31
N ILE A 164 -5.09 7.24 -3.21
CA ILE A 164 -5.73 8.55 -3.20
C ILE A 164 -6.72 8.54 -2.02
N ARG A 165 -6.67 9.58 -1.19
CA ARG A 165 -7.49 9.63 0.02
C ARG A 165 -8.97 9.77 -0.29
N VAL A 166 -9.83 9.38 0.63
CA VAL A 166 -11.28 9.61 0.51
C VAL A 166 -11.60 11.10 0.28
N ASP A 167 -12.67 11.37 -0.45
CA ASP A 167 -13.27 12.71 -0.52
C ASP A 167 -14.57 12.77 0.29
N GLU A 168 -15.25 13.92 0.19
CA GLU A 168 -16.54 14.16 0.83
C GLU A 168 -17.61 13.10 0.49
N ASP A 169 -17.53 12.47 -0.69
CA ASP A 169 -18.53 11.52 -1.18
C ASP A 169 -18.10 10.08 -0.89
N SER A 170 -16.87 9.69 -1.22
CA SER A 170 -16.38 8.32 -1.01
C SER A 170 -16.23 7.98 0.47
N MET A 171 -15.87 8.93 1.34
CA MET A 171 -15.85 8.69 2.78
C MET A 171 -17.23 8.29 3.32
N VAL A 172 -18.29 8.99 2.89
CA VAL A 172 -19.67 8.71 3.33
C VAL A 172 -20.14 7.36 2.79
N GLU A 173 -19.87 7.08 1.51
CA GLU A 173 -20.17 5.78 0.90
C GLU A 173 -19.51 4.63 1.68
N GLN A 174 -18.22 4.75 1.98
CA GLN A 174 -17.43 3.71 2.66
C GLN A 174 -17.83 3.51 4.12
N LEU A 175 -18.04 4.59 4.89
CA LEU A 175 -18.49 4.50 6.28
C LEU A 175 -19.86 3.83 6.39
N LYS A 176 -20.77 4.11 5.44
CA LYS A 176 -22.06 3.43 5.38
C LYS A 176 -21.92 1.94 5.08
N LYS A 177 -20.99 1.54 4.21
CA LYS A 177 -20.72 0.13 3.91
C LYS A 177 -20.15 -0.65 5.10
N THR A 178 -19.43 0.00 6.00
CA THR A 178 -18.88 -0.63 7.21
C THR A 178 -19.71 -0.43 8.47
N GLY A 179 -20.74 0.42 8.42
CA GLY A 179 -21.57 0.74 9.57
C GLY A 179 -20.92 1.71 10.57
N ASP A 180 -19.91 2.47 10.13
CA ASP A 180 -19.12 3.42 10.94
C ASP A 180 -19.61 4.88 10.79
N GLU A 181 -20.87 5.11 10.41
CA GLU A 181 -21.40 6.47 10.15
C GLU A 181 -21.34 7.40 11.38
N ASP A 182 -21.18 6.86 12.59
CA ASP A 182 -20.98 7.65 13.81
C ASP A 182 -19.68 8.48 13.77
N ARG A 183 -18.66 8.02 13.03
CA ARG A 183 -17.39 8.75 12.83
C ARG A 183 -17.56 10.10 12.14
N LEU A 184 -18.64 10.30 11.37
CA LEU A 184 -18.95 11.60 10.74
C LEU A 184 -19.09 12.75 11.75
N LYS A 185 -19.26 12.44 13.04
CA LYS A 185 -19.33 13.44 14.12
C LYS A 185 -17.95 13.94 14.57
N LEU A 186 -16.88 13.18 14.28
CA LEU A 186 -15.52 13.49 14.67
C LEU A 186 -14.96 14.67 13.87
N GLN A 187 -13.97 15.36 14.43
CA GLN A 187 -13.44 16.60 13.86
C GLN A 187 -12.83 16.37 12.46
N TYR A 188 -12.00 15.35 12.31
CA TYR A 188 -11.34 15.02 11.04
C TYR A 188 -12.36 14.79 9.91
N HIS A 189 -13.36 13.94 10.16
CA HIS A 189 -14.40 13.63 9.18
C HIS A 189 -15.23 14.87 8.82
N LYS A 190 -15.56 15.74 9.78
CA LYS A 190 -16.21 17.03 9.50
C LYS A 190 -15.38 17.92 8.58
N MET A 191 -14.07 17.97 8.76
CA MET A 191 -13.18 18.77 7.91
C MET A 191 -13.13 18.24 6.47
N ILE A 192 -13.20 16.91 6.26
CA ILE A 192 -13.33 16.32 4.93
C ILE A 192 -14.69 16.69 4.30
N LEU A 193 -15.80 16.48 5.01
CA LEU A 193 -17.15 16.82 4.52
C LEU A 193 -17.28 18.28 4.11
N ASN A 194 -16.67 19.18 4.89
CA ASN A 194 -16.68 20.62 4.64
C ASN A 194 -15.62 21.07 3.61
N LYS A 195 -14.84 20.14 3.05
CA LYS A 195 -13.76 20.42 2.08
C LYS A 195 -12.71 21.40 2.62
N GLU A 196 -12.44 21.31 3.92
CA GLU A 196 -11.44 22.13 4.62
C GLU A 196 -10.02 21.54 4.49
N LEU A 197 -9.92 20.23 4.25
CA LEU A 197 -8.67 19.52 3.96
C LEU A 197 -8.42 19.46 2.44
N PRO A 198 -7.16 19.50 2.00
CA PRO A 198 -6.82 19.32 0.59
C PRO A 198 -7.05 17.88 0.15
N TYR A 199 -7.22 17.67 -1.15
CA TYR A 199 -7.15 16.33 -1.73
C TYR A 199 -5.69 15.87 -1.74
N THR A 200 -5.47 14.60 -1.40
CA THR A 200 -4.12 14.05 -1.30
C THR A 200 -4.03 12.63 -1.84
N ILE A 201 -2.80 12.24 -2.16
CA ILE A 201 -2.37 10.86 -2.36
C ILE A 201 -1.24 10.60 -1.37
N GLY A 202 -1.21 9.41 -0.78
CA GLY A 202 -0.14 9.05 0.14
C GLY A 202 -0.07 7.55 0.40
N GLY A 203 0.81 7.15 1.31
CA GLY A 203 0.95 5.76 1.70
C GLY A 203 2.06 5.55 2.71
N GLY A 204 2.19 4.30 3.15
CA GLY A 204 3.30 3.84 3.99
C GLY A 204 4.17 2.88 3.19
N ILE A 205 5.49 3.05 3.27
CA ILE A 205 6.47 2.09 2.76
C ILE A 205 7.23 1.53 3.96
N GLY A 206 7.15 0.21 4.19
CA GLY A 206 7.81 -0.43 5.33
C GLY A 206 9.34 -0.32 5.23
N GLN A 207 9.98 0.34 6.21
CA GLN A 207 11.44 0.54 6.15
C GLN A 207 12.18 -0.79 6.37
N SER A 208 11.83 -1.52 7.43
CA SER A 208 12.38 -2.84 7.71
C SER A 208 12.02 -3.85 6.61
N ARG A 209 10.80 -3.80 6.06
CA ARG A 209 10.42 -4.66 4.93
C ARG A 209 11.23 -4.36 3.67
N LEU A 210 11.52 -3.09 3.36
CA LEU A 210 12.39 -2.74 2.24
C LEU A 210 13.83 -3.24 2.45
N CYS A 211 14.37 -3.09 3.66
CA CYS A 211 15.69 -3.61 4.01
C CYS A 211 15.75 -5.13 3.88
N MET A 212 14.75 -5.84 4.39
CA MET A 212 14.62 -7.29 4.27
C MET A 212 14.59 -7.70 2.79
N LEU A 213 13.76 -7.04 1.98
CA LEU A 213 13.62 -7.29 0.55
C LEU A 213 14.95 -7.10 -0.18
N LEU A 214 15.62 -5.95 -0.03
CA LEU A 214 16.85 -5.62 -0.76
C LEU A 214 18.08 -6.45 -0.33
N LEU A 215 18.05 -7.04 0.86
CA LEU A 215 19.15 -7.83 1.42
C LEU A 215 18.86 -9.34 1.44
N GLY A 216 17.71 -9.77 0.93
CA GLY A 216 17.30 -11.18 0.89
C GLY A 216 17.23 -11.84 2.28
N LYS A 217 16.78 -11.11 3.31
CA LYS A 217 16.70 -11.62 4.68
C LYS A 217 15.50 -12.53 4.89
N ALA A 218 15.66 -13.59 5.68
CA ALA A 218 14.59 -14.54 5.92
C ALA A 218 13.61 -14.03 6.99
N HIS A 219 14.00 -13.07 7.82
CA HIS A 219 13.19 -12.59 8.93
C HIS A 219 13.37 -11.09 9.16
N VAL A 220 12.27 -10.35 9.40
CA VAL A 220 12.28 -8.89 9.63
C VAL A 220 13.17 -8.49 10.82
N GLY A 221 13.21 -9.32 11.86
CA GLY A 221 14.11 -9.13 13.01
C GLY A 221 15.63 -9.20 12.71
N GLU A 222 16.05 -9.54 11.50
CA GLU A 222 17.46 -9.42 11.08
C GLU A 222 17.85 -7.97 10.72
N VAL A 223 16.85 -7.11 10.49
CA VAL A 223 17.03 -5.70 10.07
C VAL A 223 16.36 -4.72 11.03
N GLN A 224 15.75 -5.21 12.11
CA GLN A 224 14.95 -4.45 13.06
C GLN A 224 15.25 -4.89 14.50
N ALA A 225 15.18 -3.96 15.45
CA ALA A 225 15.31 -4.22 16.89
C ALA A 225 14.30 -3.41 17.71
#